data_AF-B3EH51-F1
#
_entry.id   AF-B3EH51-F1
#
_cell.length_a   1.000
_cell.length_b   1.000
_cell.length_c   1.000
_cell.angle_alpha   90.00
_cell.angle_beta   90.00
_cell.angle_gamma   90.00
#
_symmetry.space_group_name_H-M   'P 1'
#
loop_
_entity.id
_entity.type
_entity.pdbx_description
1 polymer ?
#
loop_
_entity_poly.entity_id
_entity_poly.type
_entity_poly.pdbx_seq_one_letter_code
_entity_poly.pdbx_strand_id
1 'polypeptide(L)' 'MDVKADAGYLDIMKIQPLICDTARRGYYGVGPRLAEAFSVGKALQS' A
#
# COMPACT_ATOMS: atom_id res chain seq x y z
N MET A 1 15.82 6.05 -10.57
CA MET A 1 14.76 5.08 -10.23
C MET A 1 13.43 5.72 -10.56
N ASP A 2 12.64 5.10 -11.43
CA ASP A 2 11.27 5.53 -11.66
C ASP A 2 10.39 4.99 -10.52
N VAL A 3 9.83 5.87 -9.70
CA VAL A 3 9.00 5.53 -8.53
C VAL A 3 7.53 5.90 -8.74
N LYS A 4 7.18 6.38 -9.94
CA LYS A 4 5.82 6.78 -10.27
C LYS A 4 5.04 5.61 -10.90
N ALA A 5 3.74 5.64 -10.70
CA ALA A 5 2.76 4.86 -11.45
C ALA A 5 2.28 5.67 -12.67
N ASP A 6 1.49 5.03 -13.54
CA ASP A 6 1.06 5.57 -14.84
C ASP A 6 0.30 6.91 -14.76
N ALA A 7 -0.34 7.19 -13.62
CA ALA A 7 -1.11 8.43 -13.40
C ALA A 7 -0.33 9.53 -12.65
N GLY A 8 1.00 9.41 -12.53
CA GLY A 8 1.85 10.40 -11.85
C GLY A 8 1.84 10.33 -10.32
N TYR A 9 1.03 9.44 -9.74
CA TYR A 9 1.10 9.06 -8.33
C TYR A 9 2.34 8.21 -8.05
N LEU A 10 2.72 8.13 -6.77
CA LEU A 10 3.80 7.28 -6.32
C LEU A 10 3.36 5.81 -6.25
N ASP A 11 4.23 4.91 -6.69
CA ASP A 11 4.04 3.48 -6.53
C ASP A 11 4.74 2.99 -5.24
N ILE A 12 3.93 2.67 -4.22
CA ILE A 12 4.43 2.19 -2.94
C ILE A 12 5.26 0.90 -3.05
N MET A 13 4.99 0.06 -4.05
CA MET A 13 5.70 -1.20 -4.28
C MET A 13 7.07 -0.97 -4.92
N LYS A 14 7.25 0.13 -5.67
CA LYS A 14 8.56 0.57 -6.16
C LYS A 14 9.37 1.28 -5.07
N ILE A 15 8.69 2.03 -4.19
CA ILE A 15 9.34 2.78 -3.09
C ILE A 15 9.82 1.84 -1.98
N GLN A 16 9.08 0.78 -1.67
CA GLN A 16 9.39 -0.18 -0.60
C GLN A 16 9.71 0.48 0.75
N PRO A 17 8.78 1.28 1.33
CA PRO A 17 9.03 1.93 2.60
C PRO A 17 9.09 0.91 3.75
N LEU A 18 9.80 1.28 4.82
CA LEU A 18 9.84 0.53 6.07
C LEU A 18 8.66 0.91 6.97
N ILE A 19 7.93 -0.10 7.43
CA ILE A 19 6.88 0.02 8.44
C ILE A 19 7.51 -0.26 9.81
N CYS A 20 7.38 0.67 10.76
CA CYS A 20 7.83 0.48 12.14
C CYS A 20 6.68 -0.09 12.99
N ASP A 21 6.87 -1.28 13.57
CA ASP A 21 6.00 -1.84 14.60
C ASP A 21 6.53 -1.46 15.98
N THR A 22 5.86 -0.50 16.62
CA THR A 22 6.25 0.00 17.94
C THR A 22 6.01 -1.02 19.07
N ALA A 23 5.12 -1.98 18.89
CA ALA A 23 4.82 -3.01 19.88
C ALA A 23 5.88 -4.12 19.89
N ARG A 24 6.35 -4.53 18.69
CA ARG A 24 7.36 -5.59 18.54
C ARG A 24 8.78 -5.07 18.35
N ARG A 25 8.95 -3.74 18.26
CA ARG A 25 10.24 -3.07 17.99
C ARG A 25 10.90 -3.60 16.72
N GLY A 26 10.11 -3.81 15.68
CA GLY A 26 10.53 -4.39 14.40
C GLY A 26 10.27 -3.48 13.21
N TYR A 27 11.01 -3.71 12.12
CA TYR A 27 10.77 -3.07 10.83
C TYR A 27 10.30 -4.10 9.81
N TYR A 28 9.29 -3.74 9.04
CA TYR A 28 8.63 -4.63 8.07
C TYR A 28 8.50 -3.94 6.71
N GLY A 29 8.46 -4.74 5.65
CA GLY A 29 8.12 -4.27 4.31
C GLY A 29 6.61 -4.18 4.09
N VAL A 30 6.21 -3.45 3.06
CA VAL A 30 4.81 -3.40 2.59
C VAL A 30 4.44 -4.74 1.96
N GLY A 31 3.26 -5.27 2.31
CA GLY A 31 2.69 -6.47 1.72
C GLY A 31 2.07 -6.23 0.32
N PRO A 32 1.52 -7.27 -0.33
CA PRO A 32 0.89 -7.12 -1.64
C PRO A 32 -0.38 -6.26 -1.59
N ARG A 33 -0.73 -5.65 -2.73
CA ARG A 33 -2.00 -4.94 -2.93
C ARG A 33 -3.18 -5.90 -2.75
N LEU A 34 -4.16 -5.50 -1.95
CA LEU A 34 -5.36 -6.32 -1.69
C LEU A 34 -6.57 -5.87 -2.52
N ALA A 35 -6.90 -4.58 -2.50
CA ALA A 35 -8.08 -4.03 -3.19
C ALA A 35 -8.00 -2.50 -3.34
N GLU A 36 -9.01 -1.88 -3.96
CA GLU A 36 -9.17 -0.43 -4.05
C GLU A 36 -10.00 0.14 -2.89
N ALA A 37 -9.44 1.13 -2.18
CA ALA A 37 -10.14 1.89 -1.16
C ALA A 37 -11.32 2.67 -1.77
N PHE A 38 -12.40 2.86 -1.00
CA PHE A 38 -13.65 3.53 -1.43
C PHE A 38 -14.35 2.91 -2.65
N SER A 39 -13.93 1.70 -3.04
CA SER A 39 -14.48 0.95 -4.18
C SER A 39 -14.96 -0.43 -3.72
N VAL A 40 -14.06 -1.28 -3.21
CA VAL A 40 -14.36 -2.70 -2.92
C VAL A 40 -15.55 -2.94 -1.98
N GLY A 41 -15.78 -2.05 -1.01
CA GLY A 41 -16.88 -2.20 -0.05
C GLY A 41 -18.27 -1.93 -0.63
N LYS A 42 -18.38 -1.24 -1.77
CA LYS A 42 -19.66 -0.97 -2.43
C LYS A 42 -20.34 -2.24 -2.91
N ALA A 43 -19.55 -3.27 -3.25
CA ALA A 43 -20.08 -4.58 -3.62
C ALA A 43 -20.81 -5.30 -2.46
N LEU A 44 -20.65 -4.84 -1.21
CA LEU A 44 -21.25 -5.43 -0.02
C LEU A 44 -22.48 -4.66 0.48
N GLN A 45 -22.79 -3.49 -0.09
CA GLN A 45 -23.98 -2.71 0.27
C GLN A 45 -25.14 -3.17 -0.63
N SER A 46 -26.09 -3.87 -0.02
CA SER A 46 -27.36 -4.31 -0.63
C SER A 46 -28.36 -3.16 -0.68
#